data_AF-A0AAN8XK27-F1
#
_entry.id   AF-A0AAN8XK27-F1
#
_cell.length_a   1.000
_cell.length_b   1.000
_cell.length_c   1.000
_cell.angle_alpha   90.00
_cell.angle_beta   90.00
_cell.angle_gamma   90.00
#
_symmetry.space_group_name_H-M   'P 1'
#
loop_
_entity.id
_entity.type
_entity.pdbx_description
1 polymer ?
#
loop_
_entity_poly.entity_id
_entity_poly.type
_entity_poly.pdbx_seq_one_letter_code
_entity_poly.pdbx_strand_id
1 'polypeptide(L)'
;SAYSMCTFGDECEPNCTGHLNGEEVSDPKNCTRFYVCMPGEMPSDFPFSCPPDTEFQETVGCVPPYGCEPICKGSPACHMTCLSVGDYIADPIDCTAYYVCDISGPSEANHCPGSFPNYDPVAQKCADDESVCCKPGCEPQCEATSVQVPDPTDCTKFYQCYPNPIYPPVSCPDGEVFNIGTGHCDPTAECKAWCSPSNYSKSVSV
;
A
#
# COMPACT_ATOMS: atom_id res chain seq x y z
N SER A 1 -14.26 14.66 5.64
CA SER A 1 -13.34 15.06 4.58
C SER A 1 -13.33 13.97 3.52
N ALA A 2 -13.24 14.31 2.24
CA ALA A 2 -12.97 13.32 1.20
C ALA A 2 -11.64 12.62 1.49
N TYR A 3 -11.51 11.37 1.08
CA TYR A 3 -10.39 10.52 1.46
C TYR A 3 -10.00 9.58 0.31
N SER A 4 -8.76 9.13 0.34
CA SER A 4 -8.20 8.16 -0.61
C SER A 4 -7.89 6.89 0.13
N MET A 5 -8.39 5.77 -0.36
CA MET A 5 -7.99 4.46 0.14
C MET A 5 -7.30 3.68 -0.97
N CYS A 6 -6.09 3.20 -0.72
CA CYS A 6 -5.50 2.18 -1.57
C CYS A 6 -5.93 0.83 -1.04
N THR A 7 -6.82 0.18 -1.77
CA THR A 7 -7.19 -1.20 -1.53
C THR A 7 -6.75 -2.02 -2.72
N PHE A 8 -6.25 -3.22 -2.48
CA PHE A 8 -6.23 -4.23 -3.51
C PHE A 8 -7.69 -4.68 -3.69
N GLY A 9 -8.18 -4.77 -4.93
CA GLY A 9 -9.47 -5.43 -5.14
C GLY A 9 -9.39 -6.86 -4.58
N ASP A 10 -10.51 -7.44 -4.14
CA ASP A 10 -10.54 -8.79 -3.55
C ASP A 10 -9.90 -9.87 -4.46
N GLU A 11 -9.80 -9.63 -5.77
CA GLU A 11 -9.16 -10.51 -6.76
C GLU A 11 -7.62 -10.36 -6.84
N CYS A 12 -7.03 -9.41 -6.12
CA CYS A 12 -5.60 -9.11 -6.10
C CYS A 12 -4.94 -9.36 -4.74
N GLU A 13 -5.56 -10.19 -3.91
CA GLU A 13 -4.97 -10.71 -2.68
C GLU A 13 -4.87 -12.25 -2.74
N PRO A 14 -3.84 -12.84 -2.13
CA PRO A 14 -3.72 -14.29 -2.06
C PRO A 14 -4.89 -14.87 -1.27
N ASN A 15 -5.56 -15.86 -1.85
CA ASN A 15 -6.80 -16.42 -1.31
C ASN A 15 -6.54 -17.76 -0.62
N CYS A 16 -6.68 -17.79 0.70
CA CYS A 16 -6.57 -19.02 1.50
C CYS A 16 -7.93 -19.60 1.92
N THR A 17 -9.06 -19.10 1.40
CA THR A 17 -10.40 -19.62 1.70
C THR A 17 -10.53 -21.05 1.20
N GLY A 18 -10.86 -21.98 2.12
CA GLY A 18 -10.96 -23.41 1.81
C GLY A 18 -9.62 -24.14 1.67
N HIS A 19 -8.48 -23.46 1.87
CA HIS A 19 -7.16 -24.07 1.90
C HIS A 19 -6.78 -24.53 3.32
N LEU A 20 -6.04 -25.62 3.42
CA LEU A 20 -5.56 -26.13 4.71
C LEU A 20 -4.34 -25.34 5.21
N ASN A 21 -4.16 -25.32 6.54
CA ASN A 21 -2.96 -24.76 7.13
C ASN A 21 -1.70 -25.47 6.60
N GLY A 22 -0.79 -24.70 6.01
CA GLY A 22 0.45 -25.13 5.35
C GLY A 22 0.34 -25.30 3.84
N GLU A 23 -0.84 -25.16 3.24
CA GLU A 23 -0.98 -25.18 1.78
C GLU A 23 -0.44 -23.90 1.13
N GLU A 24 0.03 -24.04 -0.11
CA GLU A 24 0.63 -22.96 -0.88
C GLU A 24 -0.36 -22.47 -1.95
N VAL A 25 -0.55 -21.15 -2.03
CA VAL A 25 -1.46 -20.48 -2.98
C VAL A 25 -0.70 -19.45 -3.82
N SER A 26 -1.20 -19.19 -5.02
CA SER A 26 -0.50 -18.33 -5.98
C SER A 26 -0.46 -16.87 -5.52
N ASP A 27 0.64 -16.17 -5.80
CA ASP A 27 0.66 -14.70 -5.73
C ASP A 27 -0.04 -14.12 -6.98
N PRO A 28 -1.18 -13.41 -6.82
CA PRO A 28 -1.94 -12.88 -7.96
C PRO A 28 -1.19 -11.81 -8.79
N LYS A 29 -0.13 -11.22 -8.21
CA LYS A 29 0.66 -10.13 -8.80
C LYS A 29 1.99 -10.63 -9.37
N ASN A 30 2.47 -11.79 -8.94
CA ASN A 30 3.77 -12.30 -9.36
C ASN A 30 3.81 -13.83 -9.48
N CYS A 31 3.91 -14.33 -10.71
CA CYS A 31 4.00 -15.76 -11.01
C CYS A 31 5.22 -16.47 -10.43
N THR A 32 6.26 -15.77 -9.97
CA THR A 32 7.45 -16.39 -9.36
C THR A 32 7.39 -16.41 -7.84
N ARG A 33 6.22 -16.11 -7.27
CA ARG A 33 5.98 -16.01 -5.82
C ARG A 33 4.72 -16.77 -5.41
N PHE A 34 4.65 -17.12 -4.13
CA PHE A 34 3.51 -17.83 -3.54
C PHE A 34 3.35 -17.52 -2.06
N TYR A 35 2.18 -17.80 -1.51
CA TYR A 35 1.86 -17.61 -0.09
C TYR A 35 1.61 -18.95 0.58
N VAL A 36 1.87 -19.03 1.89
CA VAL A 36 1.54 -20.20 2.70
C VAL A 36 0.34 -19.89 3.58
N CYS A 37 -0.71 -20.69 3.51
CA CYS A 37 -1.90 -20.53 4.32
C CYS A 37 -1.65 -20.91 5.78
N MET A 38 -2.08 -20.05 6.69
CA MET A 38 -1.96 -20.17 8.13
C MET A 38 -3.32 -20.48 8.78
N PRO A 39 -3.40 -20.83 10.08
CA PRO A 39 -4.67 -21.11 10.73
C PRO A 39 -5.61 -19.90 10.65
N GLY A 40 -6.86 -20.14 10.27
CA GLY A 40 -7.87 -19.09 10.06
C GLY A 40 -7.99 -18.59 8.62
N GLU A 41 -7.52 -19.36 7.63
CA GLU A 41 -7.59 -19.02 6.20
C GLU A 41 -6.86 -17.72 5.85
N MET A 42 -5.77 -17.44 6.59
CA MET A 42 -4.95 -16.25 6.39
C MET A 42 -3.68 -16.62 5.61
N PRO A 43 -3.35 -15.94 4.50
CA PRO A 43 -2.07 -16.10 3.82
C PRO A 43 -0.92 -15.59 4.71
N SER A 44 0.29 -16.07 4.47
CA SER A 44 1.51 -15.58 5.13
C SER A 44 1.69 -14.08 4.94
N ASP A 45 2.28 -13.40 5.92
CA ASP A 45 2.51 -11.95 5.85
C ASP A 45 3.33 -11.54 4.62
N PHE A 46 4.22 -12.43 4.17
CA PHE A 46 5.08 -12.25 3.00
C PHE A 46 4.95 -13.41 2.01
N PRO A 47 5.13 -13.11 0.70
CA PRO A 47 5.27 -14.15 -0.29
C PRO A 47 6.65 -14.80 -0.18
N PHE A 48 6.70 -16.09 -0.46
CA PHE A 48 7.91 -16.84 -0.72
C PHE A 48 8.25 -16.78 -2.20
N SER A 49 9.54 -16.70 -2.52
CA SER A 49 10.00 -16.72 -3.92
C SER A 49 10.31 -18.14 -4.35
N CYS A 50 9.89 -18.49 -5.56
CA CYS A 50 10.37 -19.67 -6.24
C CYS A 50 11.87 -19.54 -6.60
N PRO A 51 12.58 -20.67 -6.82
CA PRO A 51 13.93 -20.64 -7.37
C PRO A 51 14.03 -19.80 -8.66
N PRO A 52 15.22 -19.27 -8.98
CA PRO A 52 15.43 -18.53 -10.23
C PRO A 52 14.96 -19.34 -11.44
N ASP A 53 14.36 -18.64 -12.41
CA ASP A 53 13.83 -19.21 -13.66
C ASP A 53 12.71 -20.25 -13.46
N THR A 54 11.93 -20.17 -12.37
CA THR A 54 10.74 -21.02 -12.15
C THR A 54 9.51 -20.18 -11.80
N GLU A 55 8.33 -20.72 -12.14
CA GLU A 55 7.01 -20.14 -11.88
C GLU A 55 6.26 -21.01 -10.88
N PHE A 56 5.45 -20.43 -10.00
CA PHE A 56 4.63 -21.16 -9.05
C PHE A 56 3.35 -21.66 -9.72
N GLN A 57 3.00 -22.91 -9.47
CA GLN A 57 1.74 -23.52 -9.87
C GLN A 57 1.06 -24.17 -8.66
N GLU A 58 -0.16 -23.76 -8.35
CA GLU A 58 -0.96 -24.37 -7.28
C GLU A 58 -1.04 -25.90 -7.42
N THR A 59 -1.01 -26.60 -6.28
CA THR A 59 -0.99 -28.07 -6.15
C THR A 59 0.29 -28.77 -6.64
N VAL A 60 1.18 -28.07 -7.36
CA VAL A 60 2.43 -28.63 -7.90
C VAL A 60 3.67 -28.02 -7.25
N GLY A 61 3.65 -26.71 -6.98
CA GLY A 61 4.78 -25.93 -6.47
C GLY A 61 5.52 -25.19 -7.58
N CYS A 62 6.80 -24.90 -7.35
CA CYS A 62 7.65 -24.20 -8.34
C CYS A 62 8.03 -25.12 -9.51
N VAL A 63 7.63 -24.75 -10.71
CA VAL A 63 7.81 -25.50 -11.96
C VAL A 63 8.58 -24.66 -13.00
N PRO A 64 9.17 -25.28 -14.03
CA PRO A 64 9.71 -24.52 -15.16
C PRO A 64 8.65 -23.59 -15.78
N PRO A 65 9.05 -22.47 -16.39
CA PRO A 65 8.11 -21.47 -16.90
C PRO A 65 7.15 -22.10 -17.91
N TYR A 66 5.85 -21.98 -17.66
CA TYR A 66 4.79 -22.49 -18.52
C TYR A 66 3.98 -21.38 -19.17
N GLY A 67 4.37 -20.12 -18.94
CA GLY A 67 3.69 -18.94 -19.45
C GLY A 67 2.59 -18.48 -18.52
N CYS A 68 2.84 -18.49 -17.20
CA CYS A 68 1.97 -17.83 -16.25
C CYS A 68 1.88 -16.33 -16.57
N GLU A 69 0.66 -15.77 -16.51
CA GLU A 69 0.45 -14.33 -16.52
C GLU A 69 -0.13 -13.91 -15.17
N PRO A 70 0.45 -12.90 -14.49
CA PRO A 70 -0.14 -12.39 -13.27
C PRO A 70 -1.54 -11.86 -13.57
N ILE A 71 -2.48 -12.23 -12.71
CA ILE A 71 -3.88 -11.83 -12.79
C ILE A 71 -3.97 -10.30 -12.61
N CYS A 72 -3.14 -9.78 -11.72
CA CYS A 72 -3.07 -8.36 -11.41
C CYS A 72 -1.96 -7.70 -12.20
N LYS A 73 -2.33 -7.09 -13.34
CA LYS A 73 -1.41 -6.34 -14.22
C LYS A 73 -1.30 -4.84 -13.89
N GLY A 74 -1.72 -4.41 -12.69
CA GLY A 74 -1.85 -3.00 -12.32
C GLY A 74 -1.21 -2.63 -10.98
N SER A 75 -0.82 -1.35 -10.87
CA SER A 75 -0.65 -0.62 -9.61
C SER A 75 -1.95 -0.70 -8.77
N PRO A 76 -1.91 -0.44 -7.45
CA PRO A 76 -3.09 -0.66 -6.62
C PRO A 76 -4.20 0.25 -7.16
N ALA A 77 -5.40 -0.29 -7.25
CA ALA A 77 -6.55 0.55 -7.54
C ALA A 77 -6.81 1.39 -6.29
N CYS A 78 -6.18 2.55 -6.18
CA CYS A 78 -6.50 3.48 -5.11
C CYS A 78 -7.92 3.99 -5.37
N HIS A 79 -8.85 3.45 -4.58
CA HIS A 79 -10.23 3.85 -4.58
C HIS A 79 -10.35 5.22 -3.89
N MET A 80 -10.29 6.25 -4.71
CA MET A 80 -10.51 7.62 -4.28
C MET A 80 -12.01 7.88 -4.16
N THR A 81 -12.47 8.17 -2.94
CA THR A 81 -13.89 8.42 -2.67
C THR A 81 -14.16 9.91 -2.56
N CYS A 82 -14.92 10.45 -3.51
CA CYS A 82 -15.41 11.82 -3.45
C CYS A 82 -16.67 11.90 -2.58
N LEU A 83 -16.66 12.77 -1.56
CA LEU A 83 -17.85 13.06 -0.74
C LEU A 83 -18.69 14.18 -1.32
N SER A 84 -18.08 15.17 -1.97
CA SER A 84 -18.75 16.29 -2.61
C SER A 84 -17.97 16.81 -3.82
N VAL A 85 -18.70 17.39 -4.78
CA VAL A 85 -18.09 18.09 -5.91
C VAL A 85 -17.30 19.29 -5.39
N GLY A 86 -16.06 19.44 -5.86
CA GLY A 86 -15.14 20.48 -5.42
C GLY A 86 -14.26 20.08 -4.21
N ASP A 87 -14.43 18.86 -3.68
CA ASP A 87 -13.47 18.32 -2.71
C ASP A 87 -12.11 18.06 -3.36
N TYR A 88 -11.08 18.05 -2.53
CA TYR A 88 -9.73 17.67 -2.93
C TYR A 88 -9.27 16.45 -2.14
N ILE A 89 -8.64 15.52 -2.83
CA ILE A 89 -8.11 14.27 -2.28
C ILE A 89 -6.59 14.29 -2.48
N ALA A 90 -5.82 14.06 -1.42
CA ALA A 90 -4.38 13.88 -1.53
C ALA A 90 -4.07 12.51 -2.13
N ASP A 91 -3.02 12.42 -2.94
CA ASP A 91 -2.53 11.12 -3.39
C ASP A 91 -1.82 10.40 -2.21
N PRO A 92 -2.19 9.15 -1.91
CA PRO A 92 -1.63 8.37 -0.80
C PRO A 92 -0.21 7.83 -1.06
N ILE A 93 0.28 7.88 -2.31
CA ILE A 93 1.58 7.37 -2.76
C ILE A 93 2.51 8.50 -3.20
N ASP A 94 1.96 9.60 -3.70
CA ASP A 94 2.72 10.74 -4.20
C ASP A 94 2.28 12.04 -3.51
N CYS A 95 2.99 12.47 -2.46
CA CYS A 95 2.66 13.73 -1.77
C CYS A 95 2.68 14.97 -2.68
N THR A 96 3.27 14.88 -3.89
CA THR A 96 3.23 15.98 -4.86
C THR A 96 1.92 16.03 -5.65
N ALA A 97 1.11 14.99 -5.56
CA ALA A 97 -0.10 14.80 -6.34
C ALA A 97 -1.38 14.94 -5.50
N TYR A 98 -2.43 15.41 -6.15
CA TYR A 98 -3.77 15.53 -5.60
C TYR A 98 -4.82 15.44 -6.70
N TYR A 99 -6.06 15.18 -6.30
CA TYR A 99 -7.19 14.99 -7.19
C TYR A 99 -8.31 15.95 -6.84
N VAL A 100 -9.01 16.45 -7.85
CA VAL A 100 -10.17 17.32 -7.67
C VAL A 100 -11.42 16.51 -7.97
N CYS A 101 -12.36 16.51 -7.05
CA CYS A 101 -13.63 15.81 -7.20
C CYS A 101 -14.59 16.60 -8.07
N ASP A 102 -15.09 15.98 -9.13
CA ASP A 102 -16.17 16.48 -9.96
C ASP A 102 -17.42 15.60 -9.87
N ILE A 103 -18.42 15.86 -10.74
CA ILE A 103 -19.67 15.08 -10.78
C ILE A 103 -19.49 13.62 -11.23
N SER A 104 -18.36 13.32 -11.88
CA SER A 104 -17.99 12.02 -12.44
C SER A 104 -17.01 11.26 -11.54
N GLY A 105 -16.40 11.93 -10.56
CA GLY A 105 -15.50 11.34 -9.57
C GLY A 105 -14.20 12.14 -9.40
N PRO A 106 -13.11 11.51 -8.92
CA PRO A 106 -11.80 12.14 -8.86
C PRO A 106 -11.27 12.41 -10.29
N SER A 107 -10.61 13.56 -10.47
CA SER A 107 -9.93 13.91 -11.72
C SER A 107 -8.75 12.99 -12.03
N GLU A 108 -8.04 13.27 -13.14
CA GLU A 108 -6.65 12.80 -13.27
C GLU A 108 -5.75 13.44 -12.20
N ALA A 109 -4.56 12.87 -11.99
CA ALA A 109 -3.60 13.37 -11.01
C ALA A 109 -3.14 14.79 -11.37
N ASN A 110 -3.32 15.72 -10.43
CA ASN A 110 -2.77 17.07 -10.50
C ASN A 110 -1.50 17.12 -9.66
N HIS A 111 -0.46 17.78 -10.16
CA HIS A 111 0.79 17.92 -9.43
C HIS A 111 0.99 19.35 -8.92
N CYS A 112 1.50 19.46 -7.71
CA CYS A 112 1.90 20.71 -7.11
C CYS A 112 3.06 21.37 -7.87
N PRO A 113 3.11 22.70 -7.94
CA PRO A 113 4.18 23.41 -8.64
C PRO A 113 5.51 23.26 -7.90
N GLY A 114 6.63 23.27 -8.62
CA GLY A 114 7.95 23.04 -8.03
C GLY A 114 8.39 24.03 -6.93
N SER A 115 7.74 25.19 -6.81
CA SER A 115 7.98 26.14 -5.70
C SER A 115 7.26 25.75 -4.40
N PHE A 116 6.23 24.92 -4.48
CA PHE A 116 5.43 24.40 -3.36
C PHE A 116 5.12 22.93 -3.63
N PRO A 117 6.11 22.02 -3.59
CA PRO A 117 5.97 20.69 -4.16
C PRO A 117 5.03 19.75 -3.39
N ASN A 118 4.63 20.06 -2.15
CA ASN A 118 3.90 19.12 -1.28
C ASN A 118 2.44 19.52 -1.13
N TYR A 119 1.50 18.59 -1.29
CA TYR A 119 0.08 18.88 -1.10
C TYR A 119 -0.33 18.74 0.37
N ASP A 120 -0.89 19.81 0.97
CA ASP A 120 -1.43 19.79 2.34
C ASP A 120 -2.93 19.41 2.31
N PRO A 121 -3.31 18.19 2.74
CA PRO A 121 -4.71 17.75 2.71
C PRO A 121 -5.62 18.49 3.70
N VAL A 122 -5.04 19.11 4.75
CA VAL A 122 -5.80 19.85 5.77
C VAL A 122 -6.05 21.28 5.32
N ALA A 123 -5.03 21.91 4.73
CA ALA A 123 -5.14 23.27 4.21
C ALA A 123 -5.68 23.32 2.76
N GLN A 124 -5.82 22.16 2.11
CA GLN A 124 -6.25 21.98 0.71
C GLN A 124 -5.45 22.86 -0.27
N LYS A 125 -4.13 22.85 -0.14
CA LYS A 125 -3.23 23.65 -0.99
C LYS A 125 -1.83 23.07 -1.03
N CYS A 126 -1.10 23.41 -2.07
CA CYS A 126 0.33 23.12 -2.15
C CYS A 126 1.14 23.97 -1.14
N ALA A 127 2.17 23.37 -0.56
CA ALA A 127 3.08 23.91 0.42
C ALA A 127 4.52 23.53 0.09
N ASP A 128 5.47 24.33 0.57
CA ASP A 128 6.90 24.08 0.50
C ASP A 128 7.41 23.20 1.66
N ASP A 129 6.63 23.12 2.73
CA ASP A 129 6.90 22.30 3.91
C ASP A 129 6.57 20.82 3.63
N GLU A 130 7.57 19.94 3.71
CA GLU A 130 7.44 18.49 3.53
C GLU A 130 6.63 17.82 4.65
N SER A 131 6.55 18.43 5.84
CA SER A 131 5.80 17.86 6.96
C SER A 131 4.28 17.81 6.72
N VAL A 132 3.76 18.52 5.71
CA VAL A 132 2.34 18.46 5.33
C VAL A 132 1.93 17.09 4.81
N CYS A 133 2.89 16.31 4.28
CA CYS A 133 2.68 14.92 3.85
C CYS A 133 2.27 13.99 5.00
N CYS A 134 2.49 14.43 6.25
CA CYS A 134 2.14 13.70 7.47
C CYS A 134 0.83 14.14 8.10
N LYS A 135 -0.02 14.91 7.39
CA LYS A 135 -1.30 15.36 7.95
C LYS A 135 -2.42 14.41 7.52
N PRO A 136 -3.34 14.02 8.42
CA PRO A 136 -3.62 14.61 9.74
C PRO A 136 -2.70 14.17 10.90
N GLY A 137 -1.83 13.17 10.71
CA GLY A 137 -0.81 12.79 11.69
C GLY A 137 0.13 11.68 11.20
N CYS A 138 1.22 11.44 11.93
CA CYS A 138 2.20 10.37 11.66
C CYS A 138 1.74 9.02 12.25
N GLU A 139 0.48 8.66 12.04
CA GLU A 139 -0.11 7.40 12.49
C GLU A 139 -0.52 6.56 11.27
N PRO A 140 -0.44 5.22 11.34
CA PRO A 140 -0.91 4.37 10.26
C PRO A 140 -2.40 4.60 9.99
N GLN A 141 -2.73 4.96 8.75
CA GLN A 141 -4.09 5.31 8.34
C GLN A 141 -4.88 4.05 7.96
N CYS A 142 -5.41 3.35 8.97
CA CYS A 142 -6.27 2.18 8.79
C CYS A 142 -7.74 2.56 8.58
N GLU A 143 -8.06 3.14 7.43
CA GLU A 143 -9.45 3.49 7.08
C GLU A 143 -10.30 2.29 6.63
N ALA A 144 -9.65 1.20 6.24
CA ALA A 144 -10.26 -0.06 5.83
C ALA A 144 -9.70 -1.25 6.64
N THR A 145 -10.46 -2.34 6.68
CA THR A 145 -10.08 -3.57 7.37
C THR A 145 -9.46 -4.55 6.38
N SER A 146 -8.53 -5.37 6.86
CA SER A 146 -7.77 -6.36 6.06
C SER A 146 -6.79 -5.77 5.04
N VAL A 147 -6.43 -4.49 5.16
CA VAL A 147 -5.47 -3.84 4.25
C VAL A 147 -4.09 -3.68 4.88
N GLN A 148 -3.06 -3.57 4.04
CA GLN A 148 -1.70 -3.21 4.47
C GLN A 148 -1.41 -1.74 4.16
N VAL A 149 -0.92 -1.00 5.15
CA VAL A 149 -0.59 0.43 5.01
C VAL A 149 0.87 0.67 5.39
N PRO A 150 1.59 1.56 4.69
CA PRO A 150 2.99 1.85 5.01
C PRO A 150 3.12 2.42 6.42
N ASP A 151 4.24 2.11 7.08
CA ASP A 151 4.63 2.86 8.27
C ASP A 151 5.02 4.29 7.83
N PRO A 152 4.39 5.33 8.41
CA PRO A 152 4.63 6.71 7.98
C PRO A 152 6.05 7.19 8.28
N THR A 153 6.77 6.53 9.19
CA THR A 153 8.10 6.92 9.66
C THR A 153 9.23 6.00 9.21
N ASP A 154 8.91 4.81 8.71
CA ASP A 154 9.88 3.80 8.32
C ASP A 154 9.41 3.05 7.07
N CYS A 155 9.94 3.41 5.90
CA CYS A 155 9.57 2.80 4.62
C CYS A 155 9.83 1.28 4.55
N THR A 156 10.60 0.72 5.49
CA THR A 156 10.87 -0.72 5.57
C THR A 156 9.81 -1.47 6.37
N LYS A 157 8.77 -0.78 6.84
CA LYS A 157 7.70 -1.34 7.67
C LYS A 157 6.33 -1.02 7.13
N PHE A 158 5.37 -1.85 7.52
CA PHE A 158 3.96 -1.66 7.23
C PHE A 158 3.10 -2.22 8.37
N TYR A 159 1.83 -1.85 8.38
CA TYR A 159 0.83 -2.28 9.34
C TYR A 159 -0.25 -3.09 8.64
N GLN A 160 -0.68 -4.18 9.27
CA GLN A 160 -1.88 -4.90 8.87
C GLN A 160 -3.09 -4.34 9.63
N CYS A 161 -3.99 -3.69 8.90
CA CYS A 161 -5.19 -3.07 9.43
C CYS A 161 -6.29 -4.12 9.63
N TYR A 162 -6.95 -4.11 10.79
CA TYR A 162 -8.11 -4.95 11.09
C TYR A 162 -9.19 -4.14 11.81
N PRO A 163 -10.45 -4.62 11.86
CA PRO A 163 -11.55 -3.90 12.50
C PRO A 163 -11.25 -3.53 13.96
N ASN A 164 -10.47 -4.38 14.63
CA ASN A 164 -9.83 -4.15 15.93
C ASN A 164 -8.97 -5.39 16.27
N PRO A 165 -7.69 -5.31 16.67
CA PRO A 165 -6.76 -4.16 16.76
C PRO A 165 -5.87 -3.99 15.50
N ILE A 166 -5.22 -2.82 15.35
CA ILE A 166 -4.08 -2.65 14.44
C ILE A 166 -2.90 -3.45 15.00
N TYR A 167 -2.31 -4.33 14.19
CA TYR A 167 -1.17 -5.11 14.64
C TYR A 167 0.12 -4.28 14.70
N PRO A 168 1.12 -4.67 15.51
CA PRO A 168 2.45 -4.05 15.46
C PRO A 168 3.01 -4.02 14.03
N PRO A 169 3.88 -3.03 13.71
CA PRO A 169 4.44 -2.93 12.38
C PRO A 169 5.27 -4.17 12.05
N VAL A 170 5.07 -4.69 10.85
CA VAL A 170 5.84 -5.80 10.28
C VAL A 170 6.99 -5.21 9.46
N SER A 171 8.20 -5.74 9.65
CA SER A 171 9.38 -5.31 8.89
C SER A 171 9.51 -6.13 7.62
N CYS A 172 9.80 -5.44 6.51
CA CYS A 172 10.19 -6.06 5.26
C CYS A 172 11.47 -6.89 5.43
N PRO A 173 11.69 -7.90 4.56
CA PRO A 173 12.96 -8.58 4.47
C PRO A 173 14.14 -7.63 4.25
N ASP A 174 15.34 -8.05 4.66
CA ASP A 174 16.55 -7.23 4.57
C ASP A 174 16.81 -6.74 3.13
N GLY A 175 16.88 -5.42 2.97
CA GLY A 175 17.13 -4.77 1.67
C GLY A 175 15.87 -4.48 0.84
N GLU A 176 14.68 -4.76 1.38
CA GLU A 176 13.40 -4.43 0.74
C GLU A 176 12.68 -3.29 1.44
N VAL A 177 11.82 -2.58 0.70
CA VAL A 177 10.96 -1.53 1.25
C VAL A 177 9.51 -1.84 0.92
N PHE A 178 8.59 -1.39 1.76
CA PHE A 178 7.17 -1.62 1.53
C PHE A 178 6.69 -0.75 0.37
N ASN A 179 6.38 -1.41 -0.73
CA ASN A 179 5.82 -0.78 -1.91
C ASN A 179 4.31 -0.72 -1.74
N ILE A 180 3.78 0.44 -1.33
CA ILE A 180 2.32 0.67 -1.24
C ILE A 180 1.60 0.38 -2.57
N GLY A 181 2.32 0.58 -3.68
CA GLY A 181 1.87 0.24 -5.04
C GLY A 181 1.53 -1.25 -5.19
N THR A 182 2.38 -2.12 -4.68
CA THR A 182 2.20 -3.57 -4.80
C THR A 182 1.63 -4.20 -3.53
N GLY A 183 1.62 -3.48 -2.41
CA GLY A 183 1.26 -4.00 -1.10
C GLY A 183 2.26 -5.01 -0.58
N HIS A 184 3.48 -5.02 -1.10
CA HIS A 184 4.50 -6.00 -0.76
C HIS A 184 5.85 -5.34 -0.58
N CYS A 185 6.73 -6.04 0.11
CA CYS A 185 8.13 -5.66 0.14
C CYS A 185 8.76 -5.91 -1.23
N ASP A 186 9.51 -4.93 -1.68
CA ASP A 186 10.10 -4.88 -3.00
C ASP A 186 11.52 -4.28 -2.89
N PRO A 187 12.57 -4.99 -3.32
CA PRO A 187 13.95 -4.48 -3.29
C PRO A 187 14.20 -3.35 -4.30
N THR A 188 13.28 -3.15 -5.25
CA THR A 188 13.38 -2.14 -6.31
C THR A 188 12.50 -0.91 -6.06
N ALA A 189 11.64 -0.97 -5.04
CA ALA A 189 10.79 0.15 -4.70
C ALA A 189 11.58 1.30 -4.06
N GLU A 190 11.08 2.51 -4.25
CA GLU A 190 11.67 3.71 -3.67
C GLU A 190 11.27 3.81 -2.18
N CYS A 191 12.26 3.96 -1.30
CA CYS A 191 12.00 4.20 0.13
C CYS A 191 11.38 5.60 0.33
N LYS A 192 10.08 5.65 0.59
CA LYS A 192 9.38 6.90 0.94
C LYS A 192 8.81 6.80 2.35
N ALA A 193 9.48 7.43 3.30
CA ALA A 193 8.96 7.67 4.65
C ALA A 193 8.57 9.14 4.74
N TRP A 194 7.26 9.42 4.69
CA TRP A 194 6.75 10.79 4.66
C TRP A 194 7.02 11.55 5.95
N CYS A 195 7.23 10.84 7.05
CA CYS A 195 7.39 11.42 8.37
C CYS A 195 8.78 11.15 8.94
N SER A 196 9.57 12.22 9.08
CA SER A 196 10.85 12.15 9.79
C SER A 196 10.66 12.26 11.31
N PRO A 197 11.43 11.53 12.14
CA PRO A 197 11.45 11.68 13.60
C PRO A 197 11.75 13.13 14.05
N SER A 198 12.44 13.90 13.21
CA SER A 198 12.81 15.30 13.46
C SER A 198 11.65 16.30 13.30
N ASN A 199 10.57 15.93 12.60
CA ASN A 199 9.37 16.77 12.43
C ASN A 199 8.32 16.52 13.53
N TYR A 200 8.37 15.37 14.21
CA TYR A 200 7.50 15.04 15.35
C TYR A 200 7.69 16.00 16.54
N SER A 201 8.91 16.51 16.74
CA SER A 201 9.26 17.41 17.85
C SER A 201 8.81 18.86 17.64
N LYS A 202 8.25 19.22 16.48
CA LYS A 202 7.68 20.56 16.23
C LYS A 202 6.16 20.61 16.35
N SER A 203 5.45 19.50 16.17
CA SER A 203 3.99 19.44 16.23
C SER A 203 3.42 19.11 17.62
N VAL A 204 4.26 18.72 18.58
CA VAL A 204 3.89 18.63 20.00
C VAL A 204 4.51 19.79 20.78
N SER A 205 3.96 20.99 20.59
CA SER A 205 4.07 22.05 21.60
C SER A 205 2.78 22.01 22.41
N VAL A 206 2.91 21.60 23.68
CA VAL A 206 1.87 21.58 24.72
C VAL A 206 1.23 22.95 24.89
#